data_AF-A0A1I8ASD7-F1
#
_entry.id   AF-A0A1I8ASD7-F1
#
_cell.length_a   1.000
_cell.length_b   1.000
_cell.length_c   1.000
_cell.angle_alpha   90.00
_cell.angle_beta   90.00
_cell.angle_gamma   90.00
#
_symmetry.space_group_name_H-M   'P 1'
#
loop_
_entity.id
_entity.type
_entity.pdbx_description
1 polymer ?
#
loop_
_entity_poly.entity_id
_entity_poly.type
_entity_poly.pdbx_seq_one_letter_code
_entity_poly.pdbx_strand_id
1 'polypeptide(L)'
;MSMSRKVSILDEERNNIDEELEANEEFKKSTFAVVLEQKPFLVKRIDCHLNQSMQMAALEARLRDQVEKIDQALAGNTDEPEFLSMRRKRLQDQFNDIAFLKSASDKREEDISREVEKALGNDITLMEQWRYYKETLIKLNVEKRQIADRLNVAKSQLKSLENLSI
;
A
#
# COMPACT_ATOMS: atom_id res chain seq x y z
N MET A 1 23.19 -7.98 14.17
CA MET A 1 22.15 -8.96 13.77
C MET A 1 22.64 -9.71 12.54
N SER A 2 22.59 -11.05 12.49
CA SER A 2 22.91 -11.81 11.28
C SER A 2 21.87 -11.54 10.18
N MET A 3 22.29 -11.44 8.92
CA MET A 3 21.38 -11.20 7.79
C MET A 3 20.29 -12.28 7.66
N SER A 4 20.63 -13.53 7.95
CA SER A 4 19.66 -14.64 7.95
C SER A 4 18.55 -14.42 8.99
N ARG A 5 18.90 -13.87 10.17
CA ARG A 5 17.91 -13.53 11.21
C ARG A 5 16.98 -12.39 10.75
N LYS A 6 17.51 -11.40 10.03
CA LYS A 6 16.71 -10.30 9.47
C LYS A 6 15.71 -10.79 8.43
N VAL A 7 16.12 -11.73 7.55
CA VAL A 7 15.20 -12.36 6.57
C VAL A 7 14.09 -13.12 7.29
N SER A 8 14.43 -13.92 8.30
CA SER A 8 13.43 -14.67 9.07
C SER A 8 12.38 -13.78 9.74
N ILE A 9 12.79 -12.66 10.34
CA ILE A 9 11.88 -11.70 10.97
C ILE A 9 10.94 -11.09 9.93
N LEU A 10 11.48 -10.68 8.78
CA LEU A 10 10.67 -10.10 7.71
C LEU A 10 9.69 -11.10 7.07
N ASP A 11 10.07 -12.38 6.99
CA ASP A 11 9.16 -13.44 6.52
C ASP A 11 8.03 -13.70 7.54
N GLU A 12 8.31 -13.61 8.85
CA GLU A 12 7.29 -13.67 9.92
C GLU A 12 6.34 -12.46 9.87
N GLU A 13 6.87 -11.24 9.75
CA GLU A 13 6.07 -10.01 9.57
C GLU A 13 5.14 -10.12 8.34
N ARG A 14 5.61 -10.70 7.23
CA ARG A 14 4.77 -10.92 6.04
C ARG A 14 3.61 -11.87 6.36
N ASN A 15 3.90 -12.98 7.04
CA ASN A 15 2.87 -13.97 7.37
C ASN A 15 1.80 -13.37 8.29
N ASN A 16 2.19 -12.57 9.28
CA ASN A 16 1.24 -11.87 10.15
C ASN A 16 0.30 -10.95 9.35
N ILE A 17 0.84 -10.22 8.35
CA ILE A 17 -0.01 -9.38 7.48
C ILE A 17 -0.95 -10.22 6.61
N ASP A 18 -0.50 -11.39 6.15
CA ASP A 18 -1.37 -12.30 5.40
C ASP A 18 -2.54 -12.78 6.26
N GLU A 19 -2.30 -13.13 7.54
CA GLU A 19 -3.33 -13.47 8.51
C GLU A 19 -4.29 -12.29 8.79
N GLU A 20 -3.77 -11.07 8.96
CA GLU A 20 -4.59 -9.87 9.15
C GLU A 20 -5.44 -9.53 7.92
N LEU A 21 -4.91 -9.74 6.71
CA LEU A 21 -5.67 -9.58 5.46
C LEU A 21 -6.80 -10.60 5.36
N GLU A 22 -6.54 -11.86 5.70
CA GLU A 22 -7.56 -12.91 5.74
C GLU A 22 -8.66 -12.58 6.74
N ALA A 23 -8.30 -12.14 7.96
CA ALA A 23 -9.25 -11.70 8.98
C ALA A 23 -10.10 -10.51 8.50
N ASN A 24 -9.50 -9.54 7.80
CA ASN A 24 -10.23 -8.39 7.27
C ASN A 24 -11.20 -8.77 6.14
N GLU A 25 -10.85 -9.75 5.30
CA GLU A 25 -11.76 -10.31 4.29
C GLU A 25 -12.89 -11.13 4.92
N GLU A 26 -12.61 -11.87 5.99
CA GLU A 26 -13.64 -12.55 6.76
C GLU A 26 -14.61 -11.56 7.41
N PHE A 27 -14.09 -10.48 8.01
CA PHE A 27 -14.89 -9.38 8.55
C PHE A 27 -15.80 -8.74 7.49
N LYS A 28 -15.29 -8.49 6.28
CA LYS A 28 -16.10 -7.98 5.15
C LYS A 28 -17.24 -8.94 4.83
N LYS A 29 -16.95 -10.24 4.73
CA LYS A 29 -17.95 -11.27 4.42
C LYS A 29 -19.01 -11.35 5.51
N SER A 30 -18.61 -11.46 6.78
CA SER A 30 -19.57 -11.58 7.89
C SER A 30 -20.48 -10.36 8.03
N THR A 31 -19.95 -9.18 7.75
CA THR A 31 -20.66 -7.91 7.96
C THR A 31 -21.52 -7.50 6.76
N PHE A 32 -21.02 -7.72 5.55
CA PHE A 32 -21.61 -7.13 4.34
C PHE A 32 -22.11 -8.15 3.32
N ALA A 33 -21.90 -9.47 3.48
CA ALA A 33 -22.24 -10.47 2.46
C ALA A 33 -23.68 -10.33 1.93
N VAL A 34 -24.67 -10.31 2.83
CA VAL A 34 -26.09 -10.25 2.44
C VAL A 34 -26.40 -8.99 1.62
N VAL A 35 -25.84 -7.84 1.99
CA VAL A 35 -26.09 -6.56 1.31
C VAL A 35 -25.36 -6.49 -0.03
N LEU A 36 -24.12 -7.00 -0.08
CA LEU A 36 -23.27 -6.95 -1.27
C LEU A 36 -23.65 -8.00 -2.32
N GLU A 37 -24.12 -9.19 -1.90
CA GLU A 37 -24.63 -10.24 -2.82
C GLU A 37 -25.80 -9.75 -3.66
N GLN A 38 -26.64 -8.87 -3.11
CA GLN A 38 -27.77 -8.27 -3.82
C GLN A 38 -27.34 -7.19 -4.83
N LYS A 39 -26.07 -6.74 -4.78
CA LYS A 39 -25.55 -5.62 -5.59
C LYS A 39 -24.24 -5.96 -6.30
N PRO A 40 -24.20 -6.96 -7.20
CA PRO A 40 -22.96 -7.44 -7.83
C PRO A 40 -22.22 -6.36 -8.65
N PHE A 41 -22.95 -5.43 -9.28
CA PHE A 41 -22.34 -4.31 -10.01
C PHE A 41 -21.62 -3.32 -9.08
N LEU A 42 -22.18 -3.05 -7.89
CA LEU A 42 -21.56 -2.20 -6.88
C LEU A 42 -20.31 -2.87 -6.33
N VAL A 43 -20.36 -4.16 -6.02
CA VAL A 43 -19.20 -4.96 -5.57
C VAL A 43 -18.06 -4.87 -6.57
N LYS A 44 -18.32 -5.10 -7.86
CA LYS A 44 -17.27 -5.01 -8.89
C LYS A 44 -16.65 -3.62 -8.97
N ARG A 45 -17.44 -2.55 -8.82
CA ARG A 45 -16.94 -1.17 -8.81
C ARG A 45 -16.10 -0.88 -7.57
N ILE A 46 -16.54 -1.34 -6.41
CA ILE A 46 -15.81 -1.28 -5.14
C ILE A 46 -14.46 -1.98 -5.29
N ASP A 47 -14.43 -3.23 -5.73
CA ASP A 47 -13.20 -4.01 -5.80
C ASP A 47 -12.21 -3.38 -6.78
N CYS A 48 -12.70 -2.88 -7.92
CA CYS A 48 -11.88 -2.12 -8.87
C CYS A 48 -11.30 -0.85 -8.24
N HIS A 49 -12.12 -0.08 -7.53
CA HIS A 49 -11.69 1.15 -6.88
C HIS A 49 -10.66 0.87 -5.76
N LEU A 50 -10.93 -0.09 -4.89
CA LEU A 50 -10.01 -0.47 -3.82
C LEU A 50 -8.67 -0.95 -4.38
N ASN A 51 -8.67 -1.74 -5.45
CA ASN A 51 -7.43 -2.16 -6.10
C ASN A 51 -6.64 -0.97 -6.65
N GLN A 52 -7.31 0.00 -7.28
CA GLN A 52 -6.66 1.24 -7.72
C GLN A 52 -6.11 2.05 -6.53
N SER A 53 -6.87 2.19 -5.45
CA SER A 53 -6.46 2.91 -4.24
C SER A 53 -5.25 2.26 -3.57
N MET A 54 -5.21 0.93 -3.50
CA MET A 54 -4.05 0.17 -3.01
C MET A 54 -2.80 0.40 -3.88
N GLN A 55 -2.95 0.34 -5.22
CA GLN A 55 -1.85 0.58 -6.14
C GLN A 55 -1.31 2.01 -6.04
N MET A 56 -2.19 3.00 -5.90
CA MET A 56 -1.80 4.40 -5.73
C MET A 56 -1.09 4.63 -4.39
N ALA A 57 -1.62 4.08 -3.30
CA ALA A 57 -1.00 4.20 -1.98
C ALA A 57 0.39 3.53 -1.95
N ALA A 58 0.53 2.35 -2.55
CA ALA A 58 1.82 1.67 -2.66
C ALA A 58 2.82 2.43 -3.54
N LEU A 59 2.36 3.04 -4.64
CA LEU A 59 3.19 3.89 -5.49
C LEU A 59 3.69 5.12 -4.73
N GLU A 60 2.80 5.80 -4.02
CA GLU A 60 3.15 6.98 -3.21
C GLU A 60 4.17 6.63 -2.13
N ALA A 61 3.94 5.56 -1.37
CA ALA A 61 4.88 5.09 -0.34
C ALA A 61 6.28 4.86 -0.92
N ARG A 62 6.35 4.17 -2.06
CA ARG A 62 7.62 3.90 -2.75
C ARG A 62 8.31 5.17 -3.26
N LEU A 63 7.57 6.16 -3.73
CA LEU A 63 8.17 7.44 -4.14
C LEU A 63 8.71 8.21 -2.92
N ARG A 64 8.01 8.16 -1.78
CA ARG A 64 8.49 8.78 -0.53
C ARG A 64 9.80 8.14 -0.09
N ASP A 65 9.88 6.82 -0.10
CA ASP A 65 11.12 6.09 0.21
C ASP A 65 12.27 6.45 -0.74
N GLN A 66 11.99 6.66 -2.03
CA GLN A 66 13.01 7.06 -3.01
C GLN A 66 13.51 8.49 -2.76
N VAL A 67 12.61 9.42 -2.45
CA VAL A 67 13.00 10.80 -2.10
C VAL A 67 13.82 10.81 -0.83
N GLU A 68 13.41 10.07 0.20
CA GLU A 68 14.16 9.99 1.46
C GLU A 68 15.59 9.48 1.23
N LYS A 69 15.76 8.41 0.44
CA LYS A 69 17.09 7.88 0.10
C LYS A 69 17.95 8.90 -0.66
N ILE A 70 17.36 9.65 -1.58
CA ILE A 70 18.08 10.69 -2.32
C ILE A 70 18.47 11.84 -1.38
N ASP A 71 17.57 12.26 -0.49
CA ASP A 71 17.83 13.33 0.46
C ASP A 71 18.95 12.96 1.45
N GLN A 72 18.95 11.72 1.93
CA GLN A 72 20.04 11.17 2.74
C GLN A 72 21.37 11.14 1.97
N ALA A 73 21.37 10.72 0.71
CA ALA A 73 22.59 10.69 -0.12
C ALA A 73 23.14 12.09 -0.44
N LEU A 74 22.26 13.05 -0.70
CA LEU A 74 22.63 14.46 -0.93
C LEU A 74 23.22 15.10 0.33
N ALA A 75 22.67 14.78 1.51
CA ALA A 75 23.21 15.24 2.79
C ALA A 75 24.59 14.62 3.10
N GLY A 76 24.90 13.45 2.55
CA GLY A 76 26.13 12.70 2.78
C GLY A 76 27.34 13.13 1.94
N ASN A 77 27.31 14.28 1.25
CA ASN A 77 28.37 14.74 0.33
C ASN A 77 28.74 13.68 -0.73
N THR A 78 27.74 13.25 -1.50
CA THR A 78 27.90 12.36 -2.66
C THR A 78 28.73 13.00 -3.79
N ASP A 79 29.39 12.17 -4.59
CA ASP A 79 30.19 12.58 -5.75
C ASP A 79 29.33 13.08 -6.93
N GLU A 80 28.03 12.77 -6.95
CA GLU A 80 27.11 13.12 -8.05
C GLU A 80 25.84 13.91 -7.60
N PRO A 81 26.00 15.07 -6.93
CA PRO A 81 24.86 15.79 -6.34
C PRO A 81 23.89 16.36 -7.39
N GLU A 82 24.39 16.74 -8.56
CA GLU A 82 23.58 17.29 -9.65
C GLU A 82 22.63 16.24 -10.25
N PHE A 83 23.13 15.02 -10.48
CA PHE A 83 22.34 13.91 -10.98
C PHE A 83 21.21 13.54 -10.00
N LEU A 84 21.54 13.43 -8.72
CA LEU A 84 20.57 13.14 -7.66
C LEU A 84 19.54 14.25 -7.52
N SER A 85 19.93 15.52 -7.65
CA SER A 85 19.01 16.66 -7.63
C SER A 85 18.03 16.63 -8.81
N MET A 86 18.51 16.31 -10.02
CA MET A 86 17.64 16.09 -11.19
C MET A 86 16.69 14.92 -10.99
N ARG A 87 17.16 13.82 -10.39
CA ARG A 87 16.30 12.67 -10.06
C ARG A 87 15.23 13.05 -9.04
N ARG A 88 15.59 13.79 -7.98
CA ARG A 88 14.65 14.30 -6.98
C ARG A 88 13.56 15.17 -7.61
N LYS A 89 13.94 16.08 -8.51
CA LYS A 89 12.97 16.92 -9.24
C LYS A 89 11.96 16.07 -10.03
N ARG A 90 12.43 15.05 -10.77
CA ARG A 90 11.53 14.13 -11.49
C ARG A 90 10.58 13.36 -10.56
N LEU A 91 11.03 12.98 -9.36
CA LEU A 91 10.15 12.35 -8.37
C LEU A 91 9.10 13.33 -7.84
N GLN A 92 9.45 14.61 -7.68
CA GLN A 92 8.50 15.65 -7.31
C GLN A 92 7.41 15.83 -8.39
N ASP A 93 7.78 15.80 -9.67
CA ASP A 93 6.80 15.83 -10.77
C ASP A 93 5.85 14.62 -10.70
N GLN A 94 6.37 13.43 -10.39
CA GLN A 94 5.54 12.22 -10.18
C GLN A 94 4.60 12.34 -8.97
N PHE A 95 4.99 13.04 -7.91
CA PHE A 95 4.08 13.33 -6.80
C PHE A 95 2.92 14.24 -7.22
N ASN A 96 3.19 15.22 -8.10
CA ASN A 96 2.15 16.09 -8.63
C ASN A 96 1.15 15.28 -9.48
N ASP A 97 1.65 14.35 -10.30
CA ASP A 97 0.80 13.43 -11.08
C ASP A 97 -0.09 12.58 -10.17
N ILE A 98 0.46 12.03 -9.08
CA ILE A 98 -0.31 11.27 -8.09
C ILE A 98 -1.34 12.15 -7.39
N ALA A 99 -1.01 13.38 -7.03
CA ALA A 99 -1.96 14.30 -6.41
C ALA A 99 -3.16 14.57 -7.33
N PHE A 100 -2.92 14.72 -8.63
CA PHE A 100 -3.99 14.82 -9.63
C PHE A 100 -4.85 13.55 -9.69
N LEU A 101 -4.23 12.36 -9.74
CA LEU A 101 -4.94 11.09 -9.76
C LEU A 101 -5.75 10.86 -8.47
N LYS A 102 -5.22 11.26 -7.32
CA LYS A 102 -5.92 11.22 -6.04
C LYS A 102 -7.18 12.07 -6.06
N SER A 103 -7.13 13.30 -6.57
CA SER A 103 -8.34 14.12 -6.69
C SER A 103 -9.44 13.47 -7.53
N ALA A 104 -9.07 12.78 -8.61
CA ALA A 104 -10.02 12.00 -9.40
C ALA A 104 -10.52 10.75 -8.67
N SER A 105 -9.66 10.11 -7.87
CA SER A 105 -9.99 8.98 -7.02
C SER A 105 -10.97 9.35 -5.90
N ASP A 106 -10.74 10.48 -5.23
CA ASP A 106 -11.56 10.97 -4.11
C ASP A 106 -13.00 11.21 -4.56
N LYS A 107 -13.19 11.78 -5.76
CA LYS A 107 -14.53 11.93 -6.36
C LYS A 107 -15.23 10.58 -6.58
N ARG A 108 -14.49 9.56 -7.06
CA ARG A 108 -15.04 8.21 -7.24
C ARG A 108 -15.35 7.55 -5.90
N GLU A 109 -14.51 7.77 -4.91
CA GLU A 109 -14.71 7.28 -3.54
C GLU A 109 -15.98 7.88 -2.94
N GLU A 110 -16.21 9.19 -3.08
CA GLU A 110 -17.45 9.82 -2.64
C GLU A 110 -18.69 9.23 -3.33
N ASP A 111 -18.64 9.01 -4.65
CA ASP A 111 -19.75 8.42 -5.39
C ASP A 111 -20.03 6.97 -4.93
N ILE A 112 -18.99 6.15 -4.77
CA ILE A 112 -19.10 4.77 -4.28
C ILE A 112 -19.61 4.76 -2.83
N SER A 113 -19.07 5.62 -1.97
CA SER A 113 -19.49 5.74 -0.58
C SER A 113 -20.98 6.10 -0.46
N ARG A 114 -21.50 6.99 -1.30
CA ARG A 114 -22.94 7.31 -1.35
C ARG A 114 -23.80 6.11 -1.81
N GLU A 115 -23.30 5.29 -2.73
CA GLU A 115 -24.00 4.07 -3.17
C GLU A 115 -23.99 2.97 -2.10
N VAL A 116 -22.86 2.82 -1.38
CA VAL A 116 -22.71 1.90 -0.26
C VAL A 116 -23.58 2.31 0.91
N GLU A 117 -23.61 3.60 1.27
CA GLU A 117 -24.46 4.13 2.33
C GLU A 117 -25.94 3.79 2.08
N LYS A 118 -26.41 4.02 0.85
CA LYS A 118 -27.77 3.62 0.43
C LYS A 118 -27.97 2.11 0.48
N ALA A 119 -26.94 1.31 0.19
CA ALA A 119 -27.02 -0.15 0.29
C ALA A 119 -27.14 -0.62 1.74
N LEU A 120 -26.46 0.05 2.65
CA LEU A 120 -26.47 -0.23 4.09
C LEU A 120 -27.65 0.44 4.82
N GLY A 121 -28.62 0.98 4.09
CA GLY A 121 -29.81 1.61 4.68
C GLY A 121 -29.51 2.90 5.45
N ASN A 122 -28.39 3.57 5.16
CA ASN A 122 -27.87 4.72 5.91
C ASN A 122 -27.57 4.39 7.38
N ASP A 123 -27.27 3.13 7.70
CA ASP A 123 -26.82 2.73 9.02
C ASP A 123 -25.41 3.27 9.29
N ILE A 124 -25.29 4.14 10.29
CA ILE A 124 -24.05 4.83 10.63
C ILE A 124 -22.98 3.84 11.10
N THR A 125 -23.36 2.82 11.89
CA THR A 125 -22.43 1.81 12.42
C THR A 125 -21.88 0.95 11.30
N LEU A 126 -22.73 0.52 10.35
CA LEU A 126 -22.26 -0.22 9.17
C LEU A 126 -21.35 0.65 8.28
N MET A 127 -21.60 1.96 8.20
CA MET A 127 -20.73 2.89 7.46
C MET A 127 -19.37 3.10 8.14
N GLU A 128 -19.30 3.10 9.46
CA GLU A 128 -18.02 3.12 10.20
C GLU A 128 -17.24 1.84 9.97
N GLN A 129 -17.91 0.68 10.05
CA GLN A 129 -17.33 -0.63 9.73
C GLN A 129 -16.84 -0.70 8.28
N TRP A 130 -17.57 -0.07 7.35
CA TRP A 130 -17.17 0.03 5.95
C TRP A 130 -15.87 0.83 5.77
N ARG A 131 -15.77 1.99 6.43
CA ARG A 131 -14.53 2.80 6.42
C ARG A 131 -13.36 2.03 7.01
N TYR A 132 -13.58 1.38 8.17
CA TYR A 132 -12.58 0.55 8.82
C TYR A 132 -12.05 -0.56 7.90
N TYR A 133 -12.93 -1.33 7.25
CA TYR A 133 -12.53 -2.38 6.33
C TYR A 133 -11.63 -1.85 5.21
N LYS A 134 -12.04 -0.75 4.55
CA LYS A 134 -11.28 -0.16 3.44
C LYS A 134 -9.92 0.37 3.86
N GLU A 135 -9.88 1.13 4.95
CA GLU A 135 -8.65 1.74 5.46
C GLU A 135 -7.65 0.66 5.88
N THR A 136 -8.12 -0.37 6.59
CA THR A 136 -7.33 -1.53 6.98
C THR A 136 -6.81 -2.29 5.76
N LEU A 137 -7.67 -2.57 4.77
CA LEU A 137 -7.27 -3.26 3.55
C LEU A 137 -6.15 -2.52 2.80
N ILE A 138 -6.32 -1.20 2.63
CA ILE A 138 -5.33 -0.37 1.93
C ILE A 138 -4.01 -0.36 2.70
N LYS A 139 -4.06 -0.13 4.00
CA LYS A 139 -2.87 -0.10 4.86
C LYS A 139 -2.10 -1.42 4.81
N LEU A 140 -2.77 -2.54 5.05
CA LEU A 140 -2.13 -3.86 5.06
C LEU A 140 -1.49 -4.21 3.71
N ASN A 141 -2.13 -3.86 2.59
CA ASN A 141 -1.55 -4.09 1.27
C ASN A 141 -0.30 -3.23 1.00
N VAL A 142 -0.28 -1.99 1.50
CA VAL A 142 0.92 -1.13 1.43
C VAL A 142 2.05 -1.72 2.27
N GLU A 143 1.77 -2.13 3.51
CA GLU A 143 2.75 -2.72 4.42
C GLU A 143 3.30 -4.05 3.87
N LYS A 144 2.44 -4.92 3.35
CA LYS A 144 2.82 -6.15 2.66
C LYS A 144 3.80 -5.88 1.53
N ARG A 145 3.56 -4.83 0.73
CA ARG A 145 4.44 -4.45 -0.37
C ARG A 145 5.78 -3.94 0.14
N GLN A 146 5.80 -3.10 1.17
CA GLN A 146 7.02 -2.58 1.77
C GLN A 146 7.88 -3.70 2.37
N ILE A 147 7.27 -4.68 3.05
CA ILE A 147 7.97 -5.87 3.55
C ILE A 147 8.53 -6.71 2.40
N ALA A 148 7.78 -6.91 1.31
CA ALA A 148 8.27 -7.61 0.13
C ALA A 148 9.50 -6.90 -0.48
N ASP A 149 9.49 -5.57 -0.59
CA ASP A 149 10.63 -4.80 -1.09
C ASP A 149 11.84 -4.90 -0.14
N ARG A 150 11.63 -4.83 1.19
CA ARG A 150 12.68 -5.03 2.20
C ARG A 150 13.27 -6.45 2.18
N LEU A 151 12.43 -7.47 2.00
CA LEU A 151 12.84 -8.87 1.85
C LEU A 151 13.72 -9.07 0.62
N ASN A 152 13.34 -8.49 -0.52
CA ASN A 152 14.12 -8.58 -1.75
C ASN A 152 15.51 -7.98 -1.59
N VAL A 153 15.62 -6.82 -0.94
CA VAL A 153 16.91 -6.19 -0.62
C VAL A 153 17.73 -7.08 0.33
N ALA A 154 17.12 -7.58 1.40
CA ALA A 154 17.80 -8.42 2.38
C ALA A 154 18.32 -9.73 1.78
N LYS A 155 17.53 -10.40 0.93
CA LYS A 155 17.93 -11.62 0.22
C LYS A 155 19.05 -11.36 -0.78
N SER A 156 19.01 -10.24 -1.50
CA SER A 156 20.09 -9.82 -2.40
C SER A 156 21.40 -9.61 -1.64
N GLN A 157 21.35 -8.88 -0.51
CA GLN A 157 22.51 -8.65 0.35
C GLN A 157 23.10 -9.95 0.92
N LEU A 158 22.25 -10.88 1.38
CA LEU A 158 22.70 -12.19 1.86
C LEU A 158 23.46 -12.95 0.77
N LYS A 159 22.89 -13.01 -0.44
CA LYS A 159 23.52 -13.67 -1.59
C LYS A 159 24.87 -13.05 -1.96
N SER A 160 24.99 -11.72 -1.90
CA SER A 160 26.26 -11.03 -2.14
C SER A 160 27.30 -11.38 -1.07
N LEU A 161 26.91 -11.49 0.20
CA LEU A 161 27.82 -11.89 1.28
C LEU A 161 28.26 -13.35 1.14
N GLU A 162 27.37 -14.26 0.75
CA GLU A 162 27.69 -15.66 0.48
C GLU A 162 28.71 -15.79 -0.66
N ASN A 163 28.54 -15.01 -1.73
CA ASN A 163 29.48 -14.97 -2.86
C ASN A 163 30.86 -14.40 -2.51
N LEU A 164 30.94 -13.50 -1.52
CA LEU A 164 32.20 -12.91 -1.03
C LEU A 164 32.91 -13.79 0.01
N SER A 165 32.21 -14.80 0.54
CA SER A 165 32.75 -15.74 1.55
C SER A 165 33.38 -16.98 0.93
N ILE A 166 33.54 -16.98 -0.40
CA ILE A 166 34.27 -17.97 -1.22
C ILE A 166 35.60 -17.34 -1.64
#